data_AF-A0A7C4U9I5-F1
#
_entry.id   AF-A0A7C4U9I5-F1
#
_cell.length_a   1.000
_cell.length_b   1.000
_cell.length_c   1.000
_cell.angle_alpha   90.00
_cell.angle_beta   90.00
_cell.angle_gamma   90.00
#
_symmetry.space_group_name_H-M   'P 1'
#
loop_
_entity.id
_entity.type
_entity.pdbx_description
1 polymer ?
#
loop_
_entity_poly.entity_id
_entity_poly.type
_entity_poly.pdbx_seq_one_letter_code
_entity_poly.pdbx_strand_id
1 'polypeptide(L)'
;MAKTASSDTPMMQQHRAIKQKYPDAILLFRVGDFYETFGQDAVLASQILGITLTKRNNGAAASSELAGFPHHALDTYLHKLVKAGHRVAICD
;
A
#
# COMPACT_ATOMS: atom_id res chain seq x y z
N MET A 1 -15.42 -22.39 -10.39
CA MET A 1 -14.78 -21.07 -10.65
C MET A 1 -13.84 -20.76 -9.48
N ALA A 2 -12.70 -20.15 -9.79
CA ALA A 2 -11.42 -20.20 -9.06
C ALA A 2 -11.45 -20.17 -7.51
N LYS A 3 -10.83 -21.19 -6.92
CA LYS A 3 -10.47 -21.30 -5.50
C LYS A 3 -9.10 -20.64 -5.32
N THR A 4 -9.05 -19.44 -4.73
CA THR A 4 -7.79 -18.84 -4.26
C THR A 4 -7.99 -18.26 -2.86
N ALA A 5 -8.29 -19.14 -1.92
CA ALA A 5 -8.06 -18.87 -0.51
C ALA A 5 -6.72 -19.54 -0.12
N SER A 6 -5.99 -18.89 0.78
CA SER A 6 -4.83 -19.40 1.56
C SER A 6 -3.40 -19.21 1.01
N SER A 7 -2.97 -17.96 0.81
CA SER A 7 -1.57 -17.55 1.06
C SER A 7 -1.38 -16.05 1.35
N ASP A 8 -2.45 -15.30 1.66
CA ASP A 8 -2.31 -13.95 2.18
C ASP A 8 -1.88 -14.01 3.64
N THR A 9 -0.78 -13.32 3.97
CA THR A 9 -0.37 -13.12 5.36
C THR A 9 -1.52 -12.46 6.14
N PRO A 10 -1.64 -12.69 7.47
CA PRO A 10 -2.68 -12.05 8.27
C PRO A 10 -2.78 -10.53 8.03
N MET A 11 -1.63 -9.89 7.82
CA MET A 11 -1.50 -8.48 7.47
C MET A 11 -2.14 -8.12 6.11
N MET A 12 -2.00 -8.95 5.07
CA MET A 12 -2.63 -8.71 3.76
C MET A 12 -4.15 -8.88 3.78
N GLN A 13 -4.65 -9.76 4.64
CA GLN A 13 -6.08 -9.91 4.85
C GLN A 13 -6.69 -8.65 5.50
N GLN A 14 -6.01 -8.10 6.52
CA GLN A 14 -6.41 -6.85 7.16
C GLN A 14 -6.34 -5.67 6.18
N HIS A 15 -5.25 -5.55 5.42
CA HIS A 15 -5.11 -4.54 4.38
C HIS A 15 -6.25 -4.61 3.36
N ARG A 16 -6.57 -5.80 2.83
CA ARG A 16 -7.70 -5.98 1.90
C ARG A 16 -9.03 -5.59 2.51
N ALA A 17 -9.31 -5.97 3.76
CA ALA A 17 -10.56 -5.64 4.42
C ALA A 17 -10.76 -4.12 4.57
N ILE A 18 -9.68 -3.38 4.84
CA ILE A 18 -9.72 -1.91 4.93
C ILE A 18 -9.84 -1.31 3.52
N LYS A 19 -9.08 -1.82 2.55
CA LYS A 19 -9.13 -1.36 1.16
C LYS A 19 -10.52 -1.56 0.53
N GLN A 20 -11.26 -2.60 0.91
CA GLN A 20 -12.66 -2.77 0.49
C GLN A 20 -13.59 -1.66 0.98
N LYS A 21 -13.30 -1.06 2.15
CA LYS A 21 -14.06 0.09 2.66
C LYS A 21 -13.69 1.39 1.94
N TYR A 22 -12.46 1.48 1.44
CA TYR A 22 -11.90 2.66 0.78
C TYR A 22 -11.21 2.29 -0.54
N PRO A 23 -11.97 1.84 -1.57
CA PRO A 23 -11.38 1.38 -2.83
C PRO A 23 -10.65 2.51 -3.57
N ASP A 24 -11.16 3.74 -3.48
CA ASP A 24 -10.65 4.91 -4.20
C ASP A 24 -9.52 5.66 -3.47
N ALA A 25 -9.20 5.27 -2.24
CA ALA A 25 -8.16 5.92 -1.44
C ALA A 25 -6.88 5.09 -1.41
N ILE A 26 -5.74 5.75 -1.51
CA ILE A 26 -4.42 5.14 -1.32
C ILE A 26 -4.31 4.74 0.15
N LEU A 27 -4.21 3.44 0.42
CA LEU A 27 -4.06 2.93 1.78
C LEU A 27 -2.58 2.90 2.16
N LEU A 28 -2.23 3.69 3.17
CA LEU A 28 -0.93 3.68 3.84
C LEU A 28 -1.06 2.89 5.12
N PHE A 29 -0.42 1.73 5.17
CA PHE A 29 -0.42 0.85 6.33
C PHE A 29 0.88 1.01 7.10
N ARG A 30 0.80 1.35 8.39
CA ARG A 30 1.99 1.51 9.22
C ARG A 30 2.55 0.15 9.60
N VAL A 31 3.84 -0.05 9.35
CA VAL A 31 4.60 -1.23 9.71
C VAL A 31 5.86 -0.77 10.43
N GLY A 32 5.77 -0.65 11.75
CA GLY A 32 6.83 -0.08 12.58
C GLY A 32 7.11 1.37 12.20
N ASP A 33 8.31 1.62 11.66
CA ASP A 33 8.79 2.95 11.27
C ASP A 33 8.53 3.30 9.79
N PHE A 34 7.78 2.48 9.06
CA PHE A 34 7.48 2.71 7.65
C PHE A 34 5.97 2.73 7.39
N TYR A 35 5.54 3.57 6.45
CA TYR A 35 4.25 3.44 5.81
C TYR A 35 4.42 2.66 4.51
N GLU A 36 3.70 1.56 4.39
CA GLU A 36 3.69 0.69 3.22
C GLU A 36 2.34 0.75 2.52
N THR A 37 2.37 0.70 1.20
CA THR A 37 1.20 0.57 0.34
C THR A 37 1.43 -0.55 -0.67
N PHE A 38 0.35 -1.13 -1.20
CA PHE A 38 0.39 -2.40 -1.92
C PHE A 38 -0.39 -2.35 -3.23
N GLY A 39 0.04 -3.17 -4.20
CA GLY A 39 -0.62 -3.34 -5.50
C GLY A 39 -0.67 -2.05 -6.31
N GLN A 40 -1.85 -1.68 -6.80
CA GLN A 40 -2.02 -0.49 -7.64
C GLN A 40 -1.74 0.82 -6.89
N ASP A 41 -2.04 0.87 -5.59
CA ASP A 41 -1.73 2.02 -4.75
C ASP A 41 -0.21 2.23 -4.64
N ALA A 42 0.56 1.14 -4.59
CA ALA A 42 2.01 1.19 -4.62
C ALA A 42 2.56 1.76 -5.92
N VAL A 43 1.99 1.35 -7.06
CA VAL A 43 2.37 1.89 -8.37
C VAL A 43 2.09 3.39 -8.43
N LEU A 44 0.89 3.82 -8.04
CA LEU A 44 0.52 5.23 -8.01
C LEU A 44 1.39 6.05 -7.05
N ALA A 45 1.55 5.58 -5.81
CA ALA A 45 2.40 6.24 -4.82
C ALA A 45 3.86 6.33 -5.29
N SER A 46 4.40 5.28 -5.92
CA SER A 46 5.76 5.30 -6.48
C SER A 46 5.93 6.37 -7.56
N GLN A 47 4.93 6.53 -8.44
CA GLN A 47 4.95 7.52 -9.51
C GLN A 47 4.79 8.96 -9.00
N ILE A 48 3.87 9.18 -8.06
CA ILE A 48 3.58 10.52 -7.54
C ILE A 48 4.68 11.00 -6.59
N LEU A 49 5.14 10.10 -5.71
CA LEU A 49 6.11 10.43 -4.68
C LEU A 49 7.55 10.30 -5.16
N GLY A 50 7.77 9.60 -6.28
CA GLY A 50 9.11 9.31 -6.81
C GLY A 50 9.89 8.32 -5.93
N ILE A 51 9.19 7.42 -5.23
CA ILE A 51 9.79 6.42 -4.35
C ILE A 51 9.98 5.09 -5.08
N THR A 52 10.90 4.26 -4.59
CA THR A 52 11.18 2.96 -5.21
C THR A 52 9.99 2.02 -5.08
N LEU A 53 9.46 1.58 -6.22
CA LEU A 53 8.52 0.47 -6.29
C LEU A 53 9.30 -0.84 -6.13
N THR A 54 9.03 -1.55 -5.05
CA THR A 54 9.56 -2.89 -4.77
C THR A 54 8.47 -3.93 -5.00
N LYS A 55 8.87 -5.20 -5.06
CA LYS A 55 7.95 -6.33 -5.17
C LYS A 55 8.23 -7.29 -4.04
N ARG A 56 7.23 -7.55 -3.21
CA ARG A 56 7.36 -8.56 -2.16
C ARG A 56 7.22 -9.93 -2.79
N ASN A 57 8.26 -10.76 -2.67
CA ASN A 57 8.26 -12.13 -3.20
C ASN A 57 7.98 -13.13 -2.07
N ASN A 58 6.71 -13.44 -1.82
CA ASN A 58 6.26 -14.29 -0.70
C ASN A 58 6.26 -15.80 -1.03
N GLY A 59 7.23 -16.28 -1.80
CA GLY A 59 7.51 -17.71 -1.96
C GLY A 59 6.50 -18.56 -2.77
N ALA A 60 5.32 -18.06 -3.09
CA ALA A 60 4.37 -18.76 -3.95
C ALA A 60 3.53 -17.79 -4.81
N ALA A 61 3.91 -17.67 -6.09
CA ALA A 61 3.11 -17.22 -7.23
C ALA A 61 2.49 -15.80 -7.25
N ALA A 62 2.60 -14.99 -6.20
CA ALA A 62 2.07 -13.61 -6.23
C ALA A 62 3.16 -12.58 -5.87
N SER A 63 3.83 -12.05 -6.88
CA SER A 63 4.61 -10.82 -6.74
C SER A 63 3.64 -9.66 -6.49
N SER A 64 3.56 -9.16 -5.25
CA SER A 64 2.73 -7.99 -4.95
C SER A 64 3.60 -6.75 -5.00
N GLU A 65 3.21 -5.76 -5.80
CA GLU A 65 3.86 -4.45 -5.77
C GLU A 65 3.74 -3.84 -4.37
N LEU A 66 4.83 -3.24 -3.92
CA LEU A 66 4.95 -2.58 -2.64
C LEU A 66 5.71 -1.28 -2.83
N ALA A 67 5.24 -0.21 -2.22
CA ALA A 67 5.98 1.02 -2.12
C ALA A 67 5.85 1.53 -0.69
N GLY A 68 6.92 2.10 -0.16
CA GLY A 68 6.89 2.59 1.21
C GLY A 68 7.92 3.67 1.45
N PHE A 69 7.68 4.41 2.52
CA PHE A 69 8.53 5.51 2.96
C PHE A 69 8.56 5.57 4.49
N PRO A 70 9.59 6.15 5.10
CA PRO A 70 9.70 6.21 6.55
C PRO A 70 8.66 7.13 7.18
N HIS A 71 8.19 6.81 8.40
CA HIS A 71 7.03 7.46 9.02
C HIS A 71 7.20 8.97 9.16
N HIS A 72 8.41 9.46 9.42
CA HIS A 72 8.70 10.88 9.55
C HIS A 72 8.50 11.67 8.24
N ALA A 73 8.51 10.99 7.09
CA ALA A 73 8.27 11.59 5.80
C ALA A 73 6.77 11.62 5.43
N LEU A 74 5.88 11.11 6.30
CA LEU A 74 4.43 11.09 6.09
C LEU A 74 3.89 12.47 5.76
N ASP A 75 4.18 13.49 6.57
CA ASP A 75 3.62 14.83 6.34
C ASP A 75 4.02 15.40 4.97
N THR A 76 5.24 15.10 4.51
CA THR A 76 5.73 15.56 3.21
C THR A 76 5.05 14.81 2.06
N TYR A 77 4.95 13.49 2.16
CA TYR A 77 4.39 12.65 1.11
C TYR A 77 2.86 12.72 1.05
N LEU A 78 2.19 12.82 2.20
CA LEU A 78 0.76 13.01 2.30
C LEU A 78 0.32 14.28 1.56
N HIS A 79 1.03 15.41 1.77
CA HIS A 79 0.76 16.64 1.03
C HIS A 79 0.87 16.46 -0.49
N LYS A 80 1.87 15.70 -0.96
CA LYS A 80 2.04 15.42 -2.41
C LYS A 80 0.89 14.58 -2.97
N LEU A 81 0.49 13.53 -2.26
CA LEU A 81 -0.62 12.65 -2.67
C LEU A 81 -1.95 13.41 -2.73
N VAL A 82 -2.23 14.22 -1.71
CA VAL A 82 -3.46 15.04 -1.66
C VAL A 82 -3.44 16.10 -2.75
N LYS A 83 -2.29 16.77 -2.99
CA LYS A 83 -2.14 17.76 -4.06
C LYS A 83 -2.30 17.15 -5.46
N ALA A 84 -1.94 15.88 -5.62
CA ALA A 84 -2.19 15.11 -6.84
C ALA A 84 -3.67 14.70 -7.01
N GLY A 85 -4.55 15.06 -6.07
CA GLY A 85 -5.99 14.77 -6.13
C GLY A 85 -6.38 13.39 -5.61
N HIS A 86 -5.46 12.66 -4.96
CA HIS A 86 -5.74 11.35 -4.41
C HIS A 86 -6.19 11.44 -2.95
N ARG A 87 -7.22 10.66 -2.61
CA ARG A 87 -7.61 10.45 -1.21
C ARG A 87 -6.62 9.47 -0.59
N VAL A 88 -6.21 9.74 0.64
CA VAL A 88 -5.25 8.89 1.36
C VAL A 88 -5.89 8.43 2.65
N ALA A 89 -5.84 7.13 2.90
CA ALA A 89 -6.26 6.51 4.15
C ALA A 89 -5.01 6.04 4.90
N ILE A 90 -4.86 6.43 6.16
CA ILE A 90 -3.74 6.02 6.99
C ILE A 90 -4.28 5.02 8.01
N CYS A 91 -3.65 3.85 8.09
CA CYS A 91 -3.92 2.83 9.09
C CYS A 91 -2.68 2.68 9.98
N ASP A 92 -2.86 2.87 11.27
CA ASP A 92 -1.89 2.60 12.34
C ASP A 92 -2.37 1.36 13.12
#